data_AF-A0AAJ6TNU8-F1
#
_entry.id   AF-A0AAJ6TNU8-F1
#
_cell.length_a   1.000
_cell.length_b   1.000
_cell.length_c   1.000
_cell.angle_alpha   90.00
_cell.angle_beta   90.00
_cell.angle_gamma   90.00
#
_symmetry.space_group_name_H-M   'P 1'
#
loop_
_entity.id
_entity.type
_entity.pdbx_description
1 polymer ?
#
loop_
_entity_poly.entity_id
_entity_poly.type
_entity_poly.pdbx_seq_one_letter_code
_entity_poly.pdbx_strand_id
1 'polypeptide(L)'
;MSSHAASSSNGGNGSGDSGAPRRNSKRPKYSKFTQQELPACKPILTPRWVVSAFMLIAIVFIPIGIACLLGSRDVVEVVQRYETECIPVENRTNKVQFIQSAADKTCTISMTIPKRMKQPIYVYYQLDNFYQNHRRYVKSRSDEQLKSVSKENDTSSCKPEDIATGRGAIVPCGLIAWSLFNDTYSFSRQNQSLTVNKKGIAWKSDKEKRFGKDVFPKNFQGGGLVGGASLNELIRLSEQEDLMVWMRTAALPTFRKLYGKIEVDLEAKEVINVTLMNNYNTYSFNGKKKLVLSTTSWIGGRNDFLGIAYLTVGMICFALSMGFTIVYFFKPRRLGDPTFLSWNRGPGSH
;
A
#
# COMPACT_ATOMS: atom_id res chain seq x y z
N MET A 1 32.89 -9.47 -42.86
CA MET A 1 33.77 -9.43 -44.06
C MET A 1 34.41 -8.05 -44.12
N SER A 2 35.61 -7.95 -44.69
CA SER A 2 36.51 -6.80 -44.48
C SER A 2 36.44 -5.75 -45.61
N SER A 3 36.77 -4.50 -45.29
CA SER A 3 37.32 -3.52 -46.24
C SER A 3 38.12 -2.45 -45.47
N HIS A 4 39.34 -2.15 -45.91
CA HIS A 4 40.19 -1.08 -45.35
C HIS A 4 40.58 -0.08 -46.46
N ALA A 5 40.49 1.22 -46.18
CA ALA A 5 41.27 2.32 -46.77
C ALA A 5 41.15 3.53 -45.80
N ALA A 6 42.13 4.36 -45.43
CA ALA A 6 43.35 4.88 -46.10
C ALA A 6 43.05 5.90 -47.22
N SER A 7 43.74 7.05 -47.40
CA SER A 7 44.75 7.80 -46.62
C SER A 7 44.78 9.28 -47.15
N SER A 8 45.65 10.27 -46.81
CA SER A 8 46.78 10.43 -45.87
C SER A 8 47.19 11.92 -45.73
N SER A 9 47.68 12.32 -44.54
CA SER A 9 48.80 13.28 -44.30
C SER A 9 48.72 14.79 -44.62
N ASN A 10 49.68 15.52 -44.04
CA ASN A 10 50.10 16.92 -44.20
C ASN A 10 49.14 18.03 -43.70
N GLY A 11 49.60 19.11 -43.05
CA GLY A 11 50.95 19.48 -42.62
C GLY A 11 51.52 20.68 -43.37
N GLY A 12 51.70 21.81 -42.67
CA GLY A 12 52.24 23.06 -43.22
C GLY A 12 52.24 24.14 -42.14
N ASN A 13 53.30 24.96 -42.08
CA ASN A 13 53.53 25.92 -41.00
C ASN A 13 53.65 27.36 -41.54
N GLY A 14 53.09 28.32 -40.82
CA GLY A 14 53.43 29.75 -40.94
C GLY A 14 52.79 30.53 -42.09
N SER A 15 52.04 31.57 -41.70
CA SER A 15 52.11 32.91 -42.30
C SER A 15 51.51 33.88 -41.29
N GLY A 16 52.21 34.99 -41.01
CA GLY A 16 51.66 36.06 -40.18
C GLY A 16 50.75 36.93 -41.02
N ASP A 17 49.52 37.16 -40.56
CA ASP A 17 48.70 38.26 -41.06
C ASP A 17 48.48 39.30 -39.95
N SER A 18 48.39 40.55 -40.38
CA SER A 18 48.41 41.73 -39.55
C SER A 18 47.14 41.87 -38.71
N GLY A 19 47.22 42.66 -37.63
CA GLY A 19 46.13 42.84 -36.67
C GLY A 19 44.88 43.53 -37.25
N ALA A 20 44.05 42.80 -37.99
CA ALA A 20 42.70 43.23 -38.30
C ALA A 20 41.93 43.45 -36.99
N PRO A 21 41.25 44.61 -36.80
CA PRO A 21 40.57 44.90 -35.55
C PRO A 21 39.48 43.85 -35.30
N ARG A 22 39.48 43.23 -34.11
CA ARG A 22 38.44 42.28 -33.69
C ARG A 22 37.08 42.98 -33.73
N ARG A 23 36.37 42.82 -34.84
CA ARG A 23 35.07 43.45 -35.09
C ARG A 23 34.08 42.92 -34.04
N ASN A 24 33.75 43.77 -33.07
CA ASN A 24 32.89 43.43 -31.92
C ASN A 24 31.46 43.11 -32.37
N SER A 25 31.29 41.90 -32.90
CA SER A 25 30.05 41.42 -33.49
C SER A 25 29.06 41.07 -32.39
N LYS A 26 27.94 41.81 -32.34
CA LYS A 26 26.78 41.46 -31.51
C LYS A 26 25.96 40.29 -32.06
N ARG A 27 26.40 39.61 -33.13
CA ARG A 27 25.72 38.44 -33.68
C ARG A 27 25.79 37.30 -32.65
N PRO A 28 24.66 36.69 -32.24
CA PRO A 28 24.68 35.56 -31.30
C PRO A 28 25.46 34.38 -31.88
N LYS A 29 26.18 33.66 -31.02
CA LYS A 29 27.00 32.50 -31.42
C LYS A 29 26.12 31.39 -31.99
N TYR A 30 26.26 31.12 -33.29
CA TYR A 30 25.48 30.09 -33.98
C TYR A 30 25.71 28.69 -33.39
N SER A 31 24.61 27.98 -33.13
CA SER A 31 24.55 26.56 -32.81
C SER A 31 23.11 26.08 -32.95
N LYS A 32 22.88 24.79 -33.20
CA LYS A 32 21.52 24.23 -33.29
C LYS A 32 20.67 24.49 -32.03
N PHE A 33 21.31 24.59 -30.86
CA PHE A 33 20.64 24.98 -29.62
C PHE A 33 20.20 26.46 -29.65
N THR A 34 21.11 27.39 -29.95
CA THR A 34 20.80 28.84 -29.94
C THR A 34 19.88 29.29 -31.07
N GLN A 35 19.81 28.54 -32.19
CA GLN A 35 18.87 28.80 -33.28
C GLN A 35 17.55 28.00 -33.14
N GLN A 36 17.42 27.17 -32.09
CA GLN A 36 16.26 26.26 -31.87
C GLN A 36 16.07 25.18 -32.96
N GLU A 37 17.13 24.90 -33.74
CA GLU A 37 17.22 23.88 -34.80
C GLU A 37 17.61 22.49 -34.27
N LEU A 38 17.18 22.15 -33.05
CA LEU A 38 17.40 20.82 -32.50
C LEU A 38 16.52 19.77 -33.23
N PRO A 39 17.00 18.53 -33.41
CA PRO A 39 16.19 17.47 -34.00
C PRO A 39 14.99 17.18 -33.08
N ALA A 40 13.78 17.39 -33.59
CA ALA A 40 12.54 17.26 -32.83
C ALA A 40 11.49 16.49 -33.64
N CYS A 41 10.89 15.47 -33.03
CA CYS A 41 9.69 14.83 -33.55
C CYS A 41 8.46 15.69 -33.20
N LYS A 42 7.64 16.03 -34.20
CA LYS A 42 6.38 16.77 -34.02
C LYS A 42 5.20 15.85 -34.40
N PRO A 43 4.73 14.98 -33.50
CA PRO A 43 3.69 14.00 -33.82
C PRO A 43 2.35 14.69 -34.10
N ILE A 44 1.91 14.69 -35.36
CA ILE A 44 0.59 15.17 -35.76
C ILE A 44 -0.43 14.04 -35.51
N LEU A 45 -1.37 14.29 -34.60
CA LEU A 45 -2.43 13.35 -34.25
C LEU A 45 -3.46 13.22 -35.39
N THR A 46 -3.22 12.28 -36.33
CA THR A 46 -4.21 11.96 -37.37
C THR A 46 -5.27 10.98 -36.83
N PRO A 47 -6.51 11.00 -37.36
CA PRO A 47 -7.58 10.12 -36.87
C PRO A 47 -7.20 8.63 -36.87
N ARG A 48 -6.44 8.16 -37.87
CA ARG A 48 -5.95 6.78 -37.94
C ARG A 48 -5.02 6.42 -36.76
N TRP A 49 -4.08 7.29 -36.41
CA TRP A 49 -3.20 7.07 -35.25
C TRP A 49 -3.98 7.09 -33.93
N VAL A 50 -4.92 8.03 -33.78
CA VAL A 50 -5.73 8.18 -32.57
C VAL A 50 -6.67 6.99 -32.35
N VAL A 51 -7.39 6.55 -33.40
CA VAL A 51 -8.26 5.35 -33.38
C VAL A 51 -7.45 4.10 -33.04
N SER A 52 -6.32 3.87 -33.72
CA SER A 52 -5.47 2.70 -33.44
C SER A 52 -4.91 2.69 -32.01
N ALA A 53 -4.53 3.85 -31.47
CA ALA A 53 -4.07 3.96 -30.09
C ALA A 53 -5.18 3.65 -29.07
N PHE A 54 -6.39 4.19 -29.26
CA PHE A 54 -7.52 3.89 -28.38
C PHE A 54 -8.00 2.43 -28.50
N MET A 55 -7.99 1.84 -29.70
CA MET A 55 -8.23 0.39 -29.88
C MET A 55 -7.19 -0.45 -29.14
N LEU A 56 -5.90 -0.13 -29.26
CA LEU A 56 -4.83 -0.88 -28.60
C LEU A 56 -4.97 -0.83 -27.07
N ILE A 57 -5.27 0.34 -26.49
CA ILE A 57 -5.53 0.48 -25.06
C ILE A 57 -6.74 -0.38 -24.66
N ALA A 58 -7.86 -0.32 -25.39
CA ALA A 58 -9.05 -1.14 -25.09
C ALA A 58 -8.76 -2.65 -25.16
N ILE A 59 -8.08 -3.11 -26.21
CA ILE A 59 -7.72 -4.52 -26.45
C ILE A 59 -6.81 -5.07 -25.35
N VAL A 60 -5.94 -4.24 -24.76
CA VAL A 60 -5.07 -4.64 -23.64
C VAL A 60 -5.78 -4.51 -22.28
N PHE A 61 -6.51 -3.43 -22.05
CA PHE A 61 -7.07 -3.11 -20.72
C PHE A 61 -8.31 -3.94 -20.39
N ILE A 62 -9.14 -4.30 -21.38
CA ILE A 62 -10.36 -5.10 -21.11
C ILE A 62 -9.99 -6.51 -20.62
N PRO A 63 -9.13 -7.31 -21.29
CA PRO A 63 -8.73 -8.63 -20.79
C PRO A 63 -8.02 -8.58 -19.44
N ILE A 64 -7.15 -7.59 -19.20
CA ILE A 64 -6.51 -7.37 -17.89
C ILE A 64 -7.58 -7.11 -16.83
N GLY A 65 -8.54 -6.22 -17.11
CA GLY A 65 -9.65 -5.90 -16.21
C GLY A 65 -10.51 -7.10 -15.86
N ILE A 66 -10.83 -7.96 -16.84
CA ILE A 66 -11.52 -9.24 -16.62
C ILE A 66 -10.69 -10.16 -15.72
N ALA A 67 -9.41 -10.38 -16.04
CA ALA A 67 -8.52 -11.27 -15.29
C ALA A 67 -8.32 -10.82 -13.83
N CYS A 68 -8.13 -9.50 -13.60
CA CYS A 68 -8.05 -8.92 -12.26
C CYS A 68 -9.37 -9.06 -11.49
N LEU A 69 -10.52 -8.88 -12.15
CA LEU A 69 -11.83 -8.98 -11.50
C LEU A 69 -12.17 -10.43 -11.12
N LEU A 70 -11.84 -11.41 -11.98
CA LEU A 70 -11.95 -12.84 -11.66
C LEU A 70 -11.02 -13.20 -10.49
N GLY A 71 -9.74 -12.81 -10.57
CA GLY A 71 -8.77 -13.03 -9.50
C GLY A 71 -9.16 -12.41 -8.16
N SER A 72 -9.87 -11.28 -8.15
CA SER A 72 -10.46 -10.71 -6.93
C SER A 72 -11.64 -11.52 -6.41
N ARG A 73 -12.57 -11.93 -7.29
CA ARG A 73 -13.81 -12.63 -6.92
C ARG A 73 -13.60 -14.09 -6.49
N ASP A 74 -12.49 -14.70 -6.86
CA ASP A 74 -12.11 -16.01 -6.34
C ASP A 74 -11.63 -15.99 -4.88
N VAL A 75 -11.24 -14.82 -4.35
CA VAL A 75 -10.88 -14.68 -2.94
C VAL A 75 -12.13 -14.82 -2.06
N VAL A 76 -12.10 -15.83 -1.20
CA VAL A 76 -13.12 -16.03 -0.17
C VAL A 76 -12.72 -15.20 1.05
N GLU A 77 -13.65 -14.39 1.54
CA GLU A 77 -13.47 -13.55 2.72
C GLU A 77 -14.69 -13.69 3.64
N VAL A 78 -14.44 -13.93 4.93
CA VAL A 78 -15.46 -14.03 5.98
C VAL A 78 -15.14 -13.01 7.06
N VAL A 79 -16.07 -12.09 7.34
CA VAL A 79 -15.87 -10.94 8.24
C VAL A 79 -16.90 -10.99 9.36
N GLN A 80 -16.46 -11.19 10.60
CA GLN A 80 -17.33 -11.15 11.79
C GLN A 80 -17.00 -9.93 12.67
N ARG A 81 -18.01 -9.13 13.02
CA ARG A 81 -17.85 -7.89 13.80
C ARG A 81 -18.20 -8.14 15.27
N TYR A 82 -17.19 -8.37 16.09
CA TYR A 82 -17.39 -8.88 17.44
C TYR A 82 -17.46 -7.81 18.54
N GLU A 83 -17.09 -6.55 18.30
CA GLU A 83 -16.88 -5.58 19.40
C GLU A 83 -18.14 -5.24 20.21
N THR A 84 -19.33 -5.28 19.59
CA THR A 84 -20.61 -5.08 20.29
C THR A 84 -21.31 -6.40 20.65
N GLU A 85 -20.98 -7.49 19.96
CA GLU A 85 -21.50 -8.83 20.24
C GLU A 85 -20.92 -9.35 21.57
N CYS A 86 -19.59 -9.25 21.71
CA CYS A 86 -18.78 -9.64 22.87
C CYS A 86 -18.84 -8.62 24.03
N ILE A 87 -20.01 -8.05 24.28
CA ILE A 87 -20.35 -7.29 25.49
C ILE A 87 -21.70 -7.81 25.99
N PRO A 88 -21.82 -8.26 27.26
CA PRO A 88 -23.08 -8.67 27.87
C PRO A 88 -24.16 -7.59 27.72
N VAL A 89 -25.41 -7.99 27.49
CA VAL A 89 -26.51 -7.07 27.08
C VAL A 89 -26.66 -5.89 28.04
N GLU A 90 -26.64 -6.15 29.35
CA GLU A 90 -26.69 -5.18 30.45
C GLU A 90 -25.60 -4.09 30.34
N ASN A 91 -24.39 -4.48 29.93
CA ASN A 91 -23.21 -3.62 29.85
C ASN A 91 -23.08 -2.86 28.51
N ARG A 92 -24.02 -3.05 27.56
CA ARG A 92 -23.95 -2.41 26.23
C ARG A 92 -24.19 -0.90 26.26
N THR A 93 -24.76 -0.39 27.34
CA THR A 93 -24.96 1.04 27.62
C THR A 93 -23.62 1.74 27.93
N ASN A 94 -22.80 1.17 28.82
CA ASN A 94 -21.47 1.70 29.18
C ASN A 94 -20.32 0.73 28.84
N LYS A 95 -20.10 0.56 27.54
CA LYS A 95 -19.03 -0.29 26.98
C LYS A 95 -17.63 0.08 27.48
N VAL A 96 -17.39 1.36 27.80
CA VAL A 96 -16.09 1.88 28.28
C VAL A 96 -15.83 1.43 29.72
N GLN A 97 -16.85 1.45 30.59
CA GLN A 97 -16.73 0.91 31.95
C GLN A 97 -16.52 -0.61 31.94
N PHE A 98 -17.23 -1.35 31.08
CA PHE A 98 -17.06 -2.80 30.97
C PHE A 98 -15.63 -3.19 30.54
N ILE A 99 -15.11 -2.60 29.47
CA ILE A 99 -13.76 -2.94 28.95
C ILE A 99 -12.64 -2.59 29.94
N GLN A 100 -12.82 -1.54 30.75
CA GLN A 100 -11.87 -1.10 31.78
C GLN A 100 -11.99 -1.89 33.10
N SER A 101 -13.05 -2.67 33.28
CA SER A 101 -13.28 -3.47 34.50
C SER A 101 -12.37 -4.72 34.56
N ALA A 102 -12.27 -5.32 35.74
CA ALA A 102 -11.60 -6.61 35.94
C ALA A 102 -12.43 -7.83 35.50
N ALA A 103 -13.63 -7.63 34.93
CA ALA A 103 -14.50 -8.74 34.48
C ALA A 103 -13.86 -9.56 33.36
N ASP A 104 -14.29 -10.81 33.20
CA ASP A 104 -13.92 -11.64 32.05
C ASP A 104 -14.44 -11.01 30.75
N LYS A 105 -13.59 -11.08 29.72
CA LYS A 105 -13.79 -10.52 28.38
C LYS A 105 -13.79 -11.62 27.31
N THR A 106 -13.73 -12.88 27.74
CA THR A 106 -13.83 -14.07 26.89
C THR A 106 -15.21 -14.13 26.24
N CYS A 107 -15.22 -14.41 24.94
CA CYS A 107 -16.41 -14.41 24.12
C CYS A 107 -16.27 -15.48 23.04
N THR A 108 -17.35 -16.21 22.74
CA THR A 108 -17.37 -17.17 21.63
C THR A 108 -18.29 -16.66 20.53
N ILE A 109 -17.75 -16.52 19.32
CA ILE A 109 -18.48 -16.21 18.09
C ILE A 109 -18.42 -17.39 17.14
N SER A 110 -19.45 -17.57 16.32
CA SER A 110 -19.50 -18.62 15.28
C SER A 110 -19.44 -18.00 13.90
N MET A 111 -18.56 -18.49 13.04
CA MET A 111 -18.35 -18.00 11.67
C MET A 111 -18.64 -19.11 10.66
N THR A 112 -19.62 -18.91 9.79
CA THR A 112 -19.96 -19.87 8.72
C THR A 112 -19.14 -19.61 7.46
N ILE A 113 -18.49 -20.64 6.93
CA ILE A 113 -17.65 -20.58 5.73
C ILE A 113 -18.52 -20.66 4.46
N PRO A 114 -18.57 -19.63 3.58
CA PRO A 114 -19.55 -19.59 2.47
C PRO A 114 -19.13 -20.40 1.23
N LYS A 115 -17.82 -20.53 0.98
CA LYS A 115 -17.18 -21.26 -0.12
C LYS A 115 -15.89 -21.86 0.43
N ARG A 116 -15.48 -23.05 -0.05
CA ARG A 116 -14.24 -23.72 0.39
C ARG A 116 -13.05 -22.75 0.37
N MET A 117 -12.33 -22.68 1.47
CA MET A 117 -11.13 -21.89 1.65
C MET A 117 -9.93 -22.83 1.64
N LYS A 118 -9.06 -22.68 0.64
CA LYS A 118 -7.82 -23.44 0.52
C LYS A 118 -6.71 -22.80 1.37
N GLN A 119 -5.89 -23.61 2.01
CA GLN A 119 -4.72 -23.16 2.76
C GLN A 119 -3.65 -22.46 1.88
N PRO A 120 -2.84 -21.55 2.45
CA PRO A 120 -2.95 -20.98 3.80
C PRO A 120 -4.11 -19.97 3.88
N ILE A 121 -4.91 -20.07 4.95
CA ILE A 121 -6.00 -19.13 5.23
C ILE A 121 -5.47 -18.05 6.17
N TYR A 122 -5.52 -16.80 5.75
CA TYR A 122 -4.95 -15.68 6.50
C TYR A 122 -5.97 -15.13 7.50
N VAL A 123 -5.56 -15.07 8.77
CA VAL A 123 -6.34 -14.51 9.88
C VAL A 123 -5.93 -13.05 10.07
N TYR A 124 -6.83 -12.11 9.84
CA TYR A 124 -6.61 -10.69 10.09
C TYR A 124 -7.53 -10.16 11.19
N TYR A 125 -7.03 -9.23 12.00
CA TYR A 125 -7.90 -8.29 12.70
C TYR A 125 -8.05 -7.00 11.89
N GLN A 126 -9.27 -6.49 11.83
CA GLN A 126 -9.59 -5.18 11.27
C GLN A 126 -9.96 -4.22 12.40
N LEU A 127 -9.30 -3.06 12.42
CA LEU A 127 -9.71 -1.90 13.22
C LEU A 127 -10.30 -0.84 12.29
N ASP A 128 -11.44 -0.29 12.67
CA ASP A 128 -12.01 0.93 12.08
C ASP A 128 -11.83 2.11 13.05
N ASN A 129 -11.70 3.33 12.51
CA ASN A 129 -11.55 4.61 13.22
C ASN A 129 -10.27 4.75 14.08
N PHE A 130 -9.17 4.05 13.73
CA PHE A 130 -7.89 4.13 14.44
C PHE A 130 -6.82 4.81 13.58
N TYR A 131 -6.35 5.99 13.98
CA TYR A 131 -5.50 6.86 13.15
C TYR A 131 -3.99 6.58 13.30
N GLN A 132 -3.53 5.40 12.86
CA GLN A 132 -2.08 5.07 12.80
C GLN A 132 -1.25 6.02 11.92
N ASN A 133 -1.91 6.83 11.08
CA ASN A 133 -1.30 7.82 10.19
C ASN A 133 -1.11 9.23 10.85
N HIS A 134 -1.56 9.44 12.09
CA HIS A 134 -1.46 10.74 12.74
C HIS A 134 0.00 11.18 12.99
N ARG A 135 0.35 12.44 12.67
CA ARG A 135 1.74 12.96 12.66
C ARG A 135 2.51 12.73 13.96
N ARG A 136 1.87 12.86 15.14
CA ARG A 136 2.52 12.58 16.44
C ARG A 136 2.70 11.08 16.67
N TYR A 137 1.73 10.26 16.27
CA TYR A 137 1.78 8.80 16.41
C TYR A 137 2.90 8.21 15.54
N VAL A 138 2.92 8.52 14.23
CA VAL A 138 3.93 8.01 13.27
C VAL A 138 5.37 8.37 13.67
N LYS A 139 5.57 9.53 14.31
CA LYS A 139 6.88 9.96 14.82
C LYS A 139 7.28 9.35 16.17
N SER A 140 6.33 8.82 16.93
CA SER A 140 6.56 8.31 18.29
C SER A 140 7.08 6.87 18.26
N ARG A 141 8.36 6.74 17.86
CA ARG A 141 9.19 5.53 17.86
C ARG A 141 10.66 5.91 17.65
N SER A 142 11.60 5.01 17.95
CA SER A 142 13.03 5.18 17.61
C SER A 142 13.51 4.05 16.71
N ASP A 143 13.79 4.37 15.43
CA ASP A 143 14.24 3.37 14.45
C ASP A 143 15.67 2.87 14.70
N GLU A 144 16.48 3.57 15.50
CA GLU A 144 17.81 3.10 15.91
C GLU A 144 17.75 2.21 17.16
N GLN A 145 16.90 2.54 18.13
CA GLN A 145 16.64 1.69 19.31
C GLN A 145 16.18 0.29 18.90
N LEU A 146 15.31 0.19 17.88
CA LEU A 146 14.82 -1.08 17.35
C LEU A 146 15.92 -1.96 16.74
N LYS A 147 17.03 -1.37 16.25
CA LYS A 147 18.09 -2.08 15.52
C LYS A 147 19.25 -2.53 16.41
N SER A 148 19.59 -1.80 17.47
CA SER A 148 20.81 -2.04 18.24
C SER A 148 20.66 -1.67 19.72
N VAL A 149 21.13 -2.57 20.59
CA VAL A 149 21.21 -2.35 22.04
C VAL A 149 22.07 -1.12 22.38
N SER A 150 23.06 -0.76 21.56
CA SER A 150 23.86 0.47 21.74
C SER A 150 23.04 1.78 21.64
N LYS A 151 21.80 1.71 21.16
CA LYS A 151 20.86 2.83 21.00
C LYS A 151 19.62 2.69 21.89
N GLU A 152 19.67 1.84 22.90
CA GLU A 152 18.59 1.61 23.87
C GLU A 152 18.04 2.91 24.49
N ASN A 153 18.92 3.85 24.80
CA ASN A 153 18.58 5.15 25.40
C ASN A 153 18.26 6.27 24.38
N ASP A 154 18.29 6.01 23.06
CA ASP A 154 17.86 7.01 22.07
C ASP A 154 16.34 7.01 21.92
N THR A 155 15.68 7.56 22.94
CA THR A 155 14.23 7.64 23.06
C THR A 155 13.67 9.03 22.70
N SER A 156 14.52 9.91 22.15
CA SER A 156 14.26 11.33 21.90
C SER A 156 12.98 11.63 21.09
N SER A 157 12.65 10.76 20.13
CA SER A 157 11.44 10.81 19.30
C SER A 157 10.22 10.11 19.90
N CYS A 158 10.39 9.25 20.92
CA CYS A 158 9.36 8.35 21.44
C CYS A 158 8.30 9.00 22.35
N LYS A 159 8.39 10.30 22.63
CA LYS A 159 7.46 10.97 23.56
C LYS A 159 5.98 10.79 23.18
N PRO A 160 5.07 10.64 24.16
CA PRO A 160 5.31 10.63 25.61
C PRO A 160 5.83 9.30 26.19
N GLU A 161 5.82 8.21 25.43
CA GLU A 161 6.17 6.86 25.91
C GLU A 161 7.66 6.55 25.70
N ASP A 162 8.54 7.43 26.20
CA ASP A 162 9.99 7.32 26.08
C ASP A 162 10.66 6.64 27.29
N ILE A 163 10.21 6.95 28.51
CA ILE A 163 10.83 6.52 29.77
C ILE A 163 9.77 5.99 30.75
N ALA A 164 10.03 4.83 31.36
CA ALA A 164 9.20 4.28 32.43
C ALA A 164 9.58 4.91 33.78
N THR A 165 8.57 5.35 34.54
CA THR A 165 8.72 6.05 35.81
C THR A 165 9.61 5.26 36.79
N GLY A 166 10.80 5.79 37.08
CA GLY A 166 11.75 5.16 38.00
C GLY A 166 12.47 3.91 37.47
N ARG A 167 12.30 3.52 36.19
CA ARG A 167 12.90 2.29 35.63
C ARG A 167 13.78 2.51 34.38
N GLY A 168 13.81 3.71 33.82
CA GLY A 168 14.65 4.06 32.66
C GLY A 168 13.93 3.92 31.32
N ALA A 169 14.69 3.81 30.23
CA ALA A 169 14.15 3.75 28.88
C ALA A 169 13.13 2.60 28.69
N ILE A 170 12.07 2.85 27.92
CA ILE A 170 11.15 1.81 27.47
C ILE A 170 11.74 1.17 26.20
N VAL A 171 11.73 -0.15 26.08
CA VAL A 171 12.14 -0.85 24.85
C VAL A 171 11.05 -1.84 24.45
N PRO A 172 10.49 -1.74 23.23
CA PRO A 172 10.58 -0.63 22.28
C PRO A 172 9.78 0.60 22.75
N CYS A 173 10.35 1.80 22.64
CA CYS A 173 9.66 3.04 23.03
C CYS A 173 8.65 3.56 21.98
N GLY A 174 7.73 4.39 22.45
CA GLY A 174 6.83 5.20 21.62
C GLY A 174 5.40 4.67 21.46
N LEU A 175 4.47 5.59 21.18
CA LEU A 175 3.03 5.34 21.09
C LEU A 175 2.66 4.21 20.14
N ILE A 176 3.43 4.01 19.07
CA ILE A 176 3.16 2.95 18.10
C ILE A 176 3.33 1.59 18.77
N ALA A 177 4.43 1.36 19.50
CA ALA A 177 4.62 0.11 20.21
C ALA A 177 3.67 0.02 21.40
N TRP A 178 3.61 1.07 22.22
CA TRP A 178 2.83 1.11 23.47
C TRP A 178 1.33 0.81 23.30
N SER A 179 0.75 1.08 22.13
CA SER A 179 -0.67 0.78 21.82
C SER A 179 -0.88 -0.58 21.13
N LEU A 180 0.05 -1.53 21.27
CA LEU A 180 0.02 -2.85 20.63
C LEU A 180 -1.33 -3.58 20.82
N PHE A 181 -1.92 -4.04 19.72
CA PHE A 181 -3.19 -4.75 19.74
C PHE A 181 -3.16 -6.02 20.62
N ASN A 182 -4.15 -6.19 21.50
CA ASN A 182 -4.12 -7.18 22.59
C ASN A 182 -5.34 -8.12 22.72
N ASP A 183 -6.23 -8.16 21.72
CA ASP A 183 -7.20 -9.25 21.63
C ASP A 183 -6.50 -10.54 21.18
N THR A 184 -6.92 -11.67 21.76
CA THR A 184 -6.47 -13.01 21.34
C THR A 184 -7.61 -13.74 20.63
N TYR A 185 -7.25 -14.68 19.75
CA TYR A 185 -8.19 -15.54 19.02
C TYR A 185 -7.73 -17.00 19.09
N SER A 186 -8.65 -17.89 19.47
CA SER A 186 -8.51 -19.34 19.48
C SER A 186 -9.65 -19.95 18.66
N PHE A 187 -9.32 -20.77 17.66
CA PHE A 187 -10.27 -21.28 16.68
C PHE A 187 -10.58 -22.76 16.93
N SER A 188 -11.80 -23.19 16.65
CA SER A 188 -12.20 -24.60 16.72
C SER A 188 -13.22 -25.00 15.67
N ARG A 189 -13.17 -26.27 15.25
CA ARG A 189 -14.00 -26.92 14.24
C ARG A 189 -14.50 -28.22 14.86
N GLN A 190 -15.81 -28.36 15.06
CA GLN A 190 -16.40 -29.55 15.72
C GLN A 190 -15.72 -29.91 17.06
N ASN A 191 -15.47 -28.90 17.91
CA ASN A 191 -14.73 -28.99 19.18
C ASN A 191 -13.23 -29.39 19.08
N GLN A 192 -12.68 -29.61 17.89
CA GLN A 192 -11.24 -29.76 17.68
C GLN A 192 -10.58 -28.38 17.51
N SER A 193 -9.43 -28.17 18.15
CA SER A 193 -8.68 -26.90 18.05
C SER A 193 -8.03 -26.73 16.68
N LEU A 194 -8.14 -25.53 16.10
CA LEU A 194 -7.45 -25.16 14.87
C LEU A 194 -6.23 -24.29 15.18
N THR A 195 -5.03 -24.85 14.96
CA THR A 195 -3.76 -24.16 15.17
C THR A 195 -3.61 -22.95 14.24
N VAL A 196 -3.31 -21.79 14.82
CA VAL A 196 -2.97 -20.56 14.10
C VAL A 196 -1.46 -20.35 14.12
N ASN A 197 -0.80 -20.51 12.97
CA ASN A 197 0.62 -20.25 12.81
C ASN A 197 0.90 -18.73 12.83
N LYS A 198 1.64 -18.27 13.84
CA LYS A 198 2.08 -16.87 14.02
C LYS A 198 3.48 -16.56 13.45
N LYS A 199 4.11 -17.49 12.72
CA LYS A 199 5.45 -17.30 12.14
C LYS A 199 5.38 -17.04 10.63
N GLY A 200 6.33 -16.23 10.14
CA GLY A 200 6.34 -15.76 8.77
C GLY A 200 5.13 -14.89 8.40
N ILE A 201 4.65 -14.08 9.36
CA ILE A 201 3.62 -13.05 9.16
C ILE A 201 4.24 -11.65 8.95
N ALA A 202 5.45 -11.44 9.48
CA ALA A 202 6.24 -10.23 9.25
C ALA A 202 7.09 -10.33 7.99
N TRP A 203 7.46 -9.19 7.41
CA TRP A 203 8.32 -9.17 6.22
C TRP A 203 9.75 -9.58 6.59
N LYS A 204 10.40 -10.37 5.73
CA LYS A 204 11.81 -10.76 5.89
C LYS A 204 12.73 -9.56 6.13
N SER A 205 12.48 -8.43 5.44
CA SER A 205 13.22 -7.19 5.61
C SER A 205 12.98 -6.46 6.95
N ASP A 206 11.83 -6.68 7.62
CA ASP A 206 11.65 -6.19 8.99
C ASP A 206 12.48 -7.04 9.96
N LYS A 207 12.34 -8.38 9.86
CA LYS A 207 13.04 -9.39 10.68
C LYS A 207 14.56 -9.34 10.59
N GLU A 208 15.11 -8.92 9.44
CA GLU A 208 16.56 -8.94 9.17
C GLU A 208 17.24 -7.57 9.18
N LYS A 209 16.48 -6.46 9.03
CA LYS A 209 17.08 -5.11 8.84
C LYS A 209 16.44 -3.98 9.67
N ARG A 210 15.34 -4.23 10.39
CA ARG A 210 14.69 -3.20 11.24
C ARG A 210 14.65 -3.55 12.71
N PHE A 211 14.52 -4.83 13.04
CA PHE A 211 14.56 -5.31 14.42
C PHE A 211 15.86 -6.07 14.67
N GLY A 212 16.63 -5.64 15.67
CA GLY A 212 17.91 -6.24 16.05
C GLY A 212 17.74 -7.65 16.60
N LYS A 213 18.74 -8.51 16.36
CA LYS A 213 18.77 -9.92 16.81
C LYS A 213 19.22 -10.08 18.28
N ASP A 214 19.58 -8.95 18.88
CA ASP A 214 20.18 -8.69 20.19
C ASP A 214 19.30 -7.79 21.06
N VAL A 215 18.28 -7.13 20.48
CA VAL A 215 17.38 -6.22 21.19
C VAL A 215 16.20 -7.00 21.80
N PHE A 216 16.00 -6.84 23.11
CA PHE A 216 14.91 -7.45 23.88
C PHE A 216 13.98 -6.37 24.45
N PRO A 217 12.69 -6.66 24.72
CA PRO A 217 11.82 -5.75 25.45
C PRO A 217 12.34 -5.48 26.86
N LYS A 218 12.15 -4.25 27.34
CA LYS A 218 12.50 -3.80 28.69
C LYS A 218 11.51 -2.73 29.15
N ASN A 219 11.07 -2.81 30.41
CA ASN A 219 10.15 -1.83 31.03
C ASN A 219 8.81 -1.66 30.30
N PHE A 220 8.50 -2.52 29.34
CA PHE A 220 7.44 -2.30 28.37
C PHE A 220 6.07 -2.59 28.99
N GLN A 221 5.16 -1.60 28.92
CA GLN A 221 3.91 -1.58 29.71
C GLN A 221 4.12 -1.64 31.24
N GLY A 222 5.34 -1.39 31.73
CA GLY A 222 5.68 -1.43 33.17
C GLY A 222 5.32 -0.17 33.97
N GLY A 223 4.59 0.78 33.36
CA GLY A 223 4.08 1.99 34.01
C GLY A 223 2.63 1.82 34.52
N GLY A 224 2.08 2.86 35.15
CA GLY A 224 0.73 2.84 35.71
C GLY A 224 -0.42 2.85 34.68
N LEU A 225 -0.14 3.11 33.40
CA LEU A 225 -1.12 3.13 32.31
C LEU A 225 -0.67 2.18 31.20
N VAL A 226 -1.45 1.13 30.97
CA VAL A 226 -1.23 0.10 29.95
C VAL A 226 -2.03 0.46 28.69
N GLY A 227 -1.39 0.44 27.54
CA GLY A 227 -1.99 0.87 26.25
C GLY A 227 -2.41 -0.26 25.32
N GLY A 228 -1.94 -1.48 25.59
CA GLY A 228 -2.00 -2.59 24.64
C GLY A 228 -1.58 -3.93 25.25
N ALA A 229 -0.85 -4.73 24.48
CA ALA A 229 -0.31 -6.02 24.91
C ALA A 229 1.09 -5.86 25.49
N SER A 230 1.43 -6.61 26.52
CA SER A 230 2.82 -6.79 26.97
C SER A 230 3.62 -7.62 25.96
N LEU A 231 4.93 -7.41 25.90
CA LEU A 231 5.87 -8.21 25.13
C LEU A 231 6.60 -9.19 26.05
N ASN A 232 7.08 -10.32 25.52
CA ASN A 232 7.87 -11.26 26.31
C ASN A 232 9.33 -10.79 26.36
N GLU A 233 9.81 -10.37 27.55
CA GLU A 233 11.17 -9.86 27.76
C GLU A 233 12.27 -10.91 27.46
N LEU A 234 11.95 -12.21 27.50
CA LEU A 234 12.87 -13.31 27.14
C LEU A 234 13.00 -13.52 25.62
N ILE A 235 12.17 -12.87 24.80
CA ILE A 235 12.15 -13.05 23.34
C ILE A 235 12.57 -11.75 22.65
N ARG A 236 13.66 -11.80 21.89
CA ARG A 236 14.15 -10.67 21.09
C ARG A 236 13.10 -10.11 20.11
N LEU A 237 13.16 -8.80 19.87
CA LEU A 237 12.18 -8.10 19.03
C LEU A 237 12.12 -8.69 17.61
N SER A 238 13.24 -9.19 17.06
CA SER A 238 13.31 -9.85 15.75
C SER A 238 12.56 -11.19 15.62
N GLU A 239 11.92 -11.68 16.69
CA GLU A 239 11.11 -12.92 16.69
C GLU A 239 9.64 -12.72 17.10
N GLN A 240 9.30 -11.56 17.66
CA GLN A 240 7.93 -11.18 18.03
C GLN A 240 7.22 -10.57 16.81
N GLU A 241 6.83 -11.42 15.85
CA GLU A 241 6.32 -10.96 14.55
C GLU A 241 5.01 -10.15 14.64
N ASP A 242 4.16 -10.40 15.64
CA ASP A 242 2.95 -9.60 15.93
C ASP A 242 3.29 -8.11 16.12
N LEU A 243 4.37 -7.80 16.86
CA LEU A 243 4.86 -6.44 17.07
C LEU A 243 5.29 -5.80 15.74
N MET A 244 6.01 -6.53 14.88
CA MET A 244 6.48 -6.01 13.59
C MET A 244 5.32 -5.64 12.66
N VAL A 245 4.29 -6.48 12.63
CA VAL A 245 3.06 -6.23 11.85
C VAL A 245 2.32 -5.00 12.39
N TRP A 246 2.27 -4.81 13.71
CA TRP A 246 1.67 -3.61 14.29
C TRP A 246 2.49 -2.34 14.00
N MET A 247 3.82 -2.38 14.19
CA MET A 247 4.76 -1.27 14.02
C MET A 247 4.83 -0.72 12.58
N ARG A 248 4.43 -1.50 11.57
CA ARG A 248 4.13 -0.98 10.23
C ARG A 248 2.82 -0.17 10.25
N THR A 249 2.91 1.13 10.49
CA THR A 249 1.76 2.05 10.51
C THR A 249 0.89 1.95 9.25
N ALA A 250 -0.43 1.89 9.44
CA ALA A 250 -1.40 1.95 8.35
C ALA A 250 -1.59 3.38 7.83
N ALA A 251 -1.86 3.53 6.53
CA ALA A 251 -2.08 4.82 5.88
C ALA A 251 -3.52 5.38 6.04
N LEU A 252 -4.48 4.52 6.37
CA LEU A 252 -5.92 4.83 6.49
C LEU A 252 -6.44 4.48 7.90
N PRO A 253 -7.51 5.14 8.39
CA PRO A 253 -8.06 4.89 9.73
C PRO A 253 -8.87 3.58 9.84
N THR A 254 -9.17 2.94 8.72
CA THR A 254 -9.66 1.57 8.65
C THR A 254 -8.57 0.70 8.01
N PHE A 255 -8.09 -0.31 8.73
CA PHE A 255 -7.00 -1.16 8.27
C PHE A 255 -7.08 -2.58 8.81
N ARG A 256 -6.39 -3.51 8.12
CA ARG A 256 -6.22 -4.89 8.52
C ARG A 256 -4.77 -5.16 8.91
N LYS A 257 -4.55 -6.06 9.86
CA LYS A 257 -3.25 -6.56 10.30
C LYS A 257 -3.28 -8.08 10.33
N LEU A 258 -2.23 -8.75 9.86
CA LEU A 258 -2.13 -10.20 9.86
C LEU A 258 -1.84 -10.70 11.28
N TYR A 259 -2.74 -11.50 11.85
CA TYR A 259 -2.59 -12.15 13.16
C TYR A 259 -1.92 -13.52 13.05
N GLY A 260 -2.11 -14.22 11.94
CA GLY A 260 -1.63 -15.58 11.75
C GLY A 260 -2.20 -16.24 10.51
N LYS A 261 -1.90 -17.53 10.33
CA LYS A 261 -2.38 -18.36 9.23
C LYS A 261 -2.95 -19.67 9.78
N ILE A 262 -4.00 -20.18 9.15
CA ILE A 262 -4.50 -21.54 9.37
C ILE A 262 -4.02 -22.38 8.18
N GLU A 263 -3.29 -23.45 8.49
CA GLU A 263 -2.57 -24.31 7.53
C GLU A 263 -3.35 -25.62 7.25
N VAL A 264 -4.67 -25.51 7.24
CA VAL A 264 -5.63 -26.56 6.83
C VAL A 264 -6.75 -25.94 5.99
N ASP A 265 -7.33 -26.74 5.09
CA ASP A 265 -8.50 -26.32 4.31
C ASP A 265 -9.76 -26.28 5.19
N LEU A 266 -10.62 -25.28 4.93
CA LEU A 266 -11.96 -25.17 5.51
C LEU A 266 -13.00 -25.31 4.40
N GLU A 267 -14.02 -26.14 4.62
CA GLU A 267 -15.00 -26.50 3.61
C GLU A 267 -16.24 -25.60 3.63
N ALA A 268 -17.00 -25.62 2.54
CA ALA A 268 -18.22 -24.82 2.43
C ALA A 268 -19.29 -25.28 3.44
N LYS A 269 -20.02 -24.31 4.02
CA LYS A 269 -21.04 -24.46 5.07
C LYS A 269 -20.51 -24.89 6.45
N GLU A 270 -19.20 -25.05 6.64
CA GLU A 270 -18.65 -25.32 7.98
C GLU A 270 -18.85 -24.14 8.93
N VAL A 271 -19.05 -24.44 10.21
CA VAL A 271 -19.13 -23.46 11.30
C VAL A 271 -17.86 -23.54 12.13
N ILE A 272 -17.11 -22.44 12.17
CA ILE A 272 -15.89 -22.29 12.96
C ILE A 272 -16.23 -21.47 14.20
N ASN A 273 -16.03 -22.05 15.37
CA ASN A 273 -16.21 -21.37 16.65
C ASN A 273 -14.90 -20.70 17.04
N VAL A 274 -14.93 -19.39 17.27
CA VAL A 274 -13.77 -18.60 17.70
C VAL A 274 -14.01 -18.09 19.10
N THR A 275 -13.23 -18.60 20.05
CA THR A 275 -13.12 -18.03 21.39
C THR A 275 -12.10 -16.91 21.34
N LEU A 276 -12.50 -15.70 21.71
CA LEU A 276 -11.66 -14.51 21.70
C LEU A 276 -11.70 -13.78 23.04
N MET A 277 -10.59 -13.13 23.41
CA MET A 277 -10.55 -12.23 24.56
C MET A 277 -10.66 -10.78 24.07
N ASN A 278 -11.79 -10.13 24.37
CA ASN A 278 -12.11 -8.77 23.96
C ASN A 278 -11.43 -7.75 24.88
N ASN A 279 -10.11 -7.60 24.80
CA ASN A 279 -9.28 -6.76 25.67
C ASN A 279 -9.08 -5.32 25.15
N TYR A 280 -8.98 -5.15 23.83
CA TYR A 280 -8.51 -3.89 23.23
C TYR A 280 -9.62 -2.84 23.21
N ASN A 281 -9.48 -1.79 24.01
CA ASN A 281 -10.49 -0.72 24.12
C ASN A 281 -10.57 0.11 22.84
N THR A 282 -11.68 -0.04 22.12
CA THR A 282 -12.04 0.76 20.94
C THR A 282 -13.24 1.67 21.18
N TYR A 283 -14.00 1.44 22.25
CA TYR A 283 -15.26 2.14 22.53
C TYR A 283 -15.03 3.59 22.92
N SER A 284 -13.90 3.90 23.57
CA SER A 284 -13.50 5.27 23.92
C SER A 284 -13.31 6.21 22.73
N PHE A 285 -13.12 5.69 21.52
CA PHE A 285 -13.04 6.45 20.27
C PHE A 285 -14.02 5.97 19.19
N ASN A 286 -15.08 5.26 19.58
CA ASN A 286 -16.10 4.69 18.67
C ASN A 286 -15.50 3.84 17.53
N GLY A 287 -14.37 3.19 17.79
CA GLY A 287 -13.76 2.22 16.89
C GLY A 287 -14.56 0.93 16.82
N LYS A 288 -14.38 0.19 15.72
CA LYS A 288 -15.01 -1.13 15.50
C LYS A 288 -13.95 -2.18 15.33
N LYS A 289 -14.22 -3.40 15.80
CA LYS A 289 -13.31 -4.54 15.66
C LYS A 289 -13.97 -5.67 14.89
N LYS A 290 -13.27 -6.18 13.87
CA LYS A 290 -13.72 -7.32 13.08
C LYS A 290 -12.62 -8.36 12.97
N LEU A 291 -13.00 -9.63 13.10
CA LEU A 291 -12.17 -10.75 12.73
C LEU A 291 -12.43 -11.07 11.26
N VAL A 292 -11.36 -11.29 10.49
CA VAL A 292 -11.43 -11.55 9.05
C VAL A 292 -10.62 -12.80 8.72
N LEU A 293 -11.28 -13.80 8.15
CA LEU A 293 -10.62 -14.93 7.49
C LEU A 293 -10.62 -14.65 5.98
N SER A 294 -9.47 -14.75 5.33
CA SER A 294 -9.34 -14.53 3.87
C SER A 294 -8.41 -15.55 3.24
N THR A 295 -8.75 -16.05 2.06
CA THR A 295 -7.75 -16.61 1.14
C THR A 295 -7.00 -15.48 0.43
N THR A 296 -6.06 -15.82 -0.45
CA THR A 296 -5.41 -14.90 -1.38
C THR A 296 -5.36 -15.51 -2.77
N SER A 297 -5.43 -14.68 -3.81
CA SER A 297 -5.15 -15.05 -5.19
C SER A 297 -3.84 -14.42 -5.68
N TRP A 298 -3.51 -14.60 -6.96
CA TRP A 298 -2.29 -14.04 -7.57
C TRP A 298 -2.19 -12.51 -7.50
N ILE A 299 -3.31 -11.81 -7.33
CA ILE A 299 -3.39 -10.34 -7.21
C ILE A 299 -3.46 -9.86 -5.74
N GLY A 300 -3.42 -10.79 -4.77
CA GLY A 300 -3.46 -10.52 -3.34
C GLY A 300 -4.80 -10.87 -2.69
N GLY A 301 -5.31 -9.96 -1.87
CA GLY A 301 -6.65 -10.08 -1.26
C GLY A 301 -7.76 -9.59 -2.17
N ARG A 302 -9.02 -9.73 -1.72
CA ARG A 302 -10.21 -9.30 -2.46
C ARG A 302 -10.20 -7.77 -2.67
N ASN A 303 -10.15 -7.33 -3.92
CA ASN A 303 -10.18 -5.91 -4.31
C ASN A 303 -10.65 -5.72 -5.76
N ASP A 304 -11.98 -5.62 -5.97
CA ASP A 304 -12.58 -5.47 -7.30
C ASP A 304 -12.19 -4.14 -8.00
N PHE A 305 -11.70 -3.13 -7.26
CA PHE A 305 -11.38 -1.79 -7.79
C PHE A 305 -10.44 -1.83 -9.00
N LEU A 306 -9.37 -2.63 -8.94
CA LEU A 306 -8.36 -2.65 -10.01
C LEU A 306 -8.93 -3.24 -11.31
N GLY A 307 -9.74 -4.30 -11.21
CA GLY A 307 -10.47 -4.86 -12.36
C GLY A 307 -11.49 -3.87 -12.93
N ILE A 308 -12.29 -3.25 -12.06
CA ILE A 308 -13.28 -2.23 -12.45
C ILE A 308 -12.60 -1.02 -13.12
N ALA A 309 -11.45 -0.56 -12.63
CA ALA A 309 -10.72 0.57 -13.21
C ALA A 309 -10.20 0.25 -14.62
N TYR A 310 -9.55 -0.91 -14.82
CA TYR A 310 -9.09 -1.36 -16.13
C TYR A 310 -10.24 -1.55 -17.12
N LEU A 311 -11.34 -2.18 -16.70
CA LEU A 311 -12.56 -2.32 -17.51
C LEU A 311 -13.14 -0.95 -17.88
N THR A 312 -13.28 -0.03 -16.93
CA THR A 312 -13.86 1.30 -17.15
C THR A 312 -13.05 2.10 -18.17
N VAL A 313 -11.73 2.17 -18.00
CA VAL A 313 -10.84 2.87 -18.94
C VAL A 313 -10.85 2.19 -20.31
N GLY A 314 -10.75 0.85 -20.36
CA GLY A 314 -10.78 0.10 -21.62
C GLY A 314 -12.07 0.30 -22.41
N MET A 315 -13.23 0.28 -21.74
CA MET A 315 -14.54 0.52 -22.37
C MET A 315 -14.71 1.97 -22.83
N ILE A 316 -14.19 2.96 -22.09
CA ILE A 316 -14.17 4.37 -22.52
C ILE A 316 -13.29 4.53 -23.77
N CYS A 317 -12.10 3.91 -23.80
CA CYS A 317 -11.22 3.93 -24.98
C CYS A 317 -11.89 3.25 -26.18
N PHE A 318 -12.59 2.13 -26.00
CA PHE A 318 -13.35 1.47 -27.06
C PHE A 318 -14.48 2.37 -27.60
N ALA A 319 -15.26 2.99 -26.73
CA ALA A 319 -16.36 3.89 -27.11
C ALA A 319 -15.85 5.14 -27.86
N LEU A 320 -14.76 5.76 -27.38
CA LEU A 320 -14.10 6.88 -28.06
C LEU A 320 -13.55 6.48 -29.44
N SER A 321 -12.92 5.31 -29.53
CA SER A 321 -12.42 4.77 -30.79
C SER A 321 -13.55 4.57 -31.81
N MET A 322 -14.66 3.95 -31.38
CA MET A 322 -15.85 3.76 -32.22
C MET A 322 -16.44 5.10 -32.66
N GLY A 323 -16.57 6.07 -31.75
CA GLY A 323 -17.04 7.43 -32.05
C GLY A 323 -16.16 8.16 -33.06
N PHE A 324 -14.83 8.15 -32.88
CA PHE A 324 -13.90 8.76 -33.84
C PHE A 324 -13.92 8.03 -35.19
N THR A 325 -14.09 6.71 -35.21
CA THR A 325 -14.22 5.91 -36.44
C THR A 325 -15.49 6.32 -37.21
N ILE A 326 -16.64 6.40 -36.53
CA ILE A 326 -17.90 6.89 -37.10
C ILE A 326 -17.75 8.30 -37.67
N VAL A 327 -17.22 9.25 -36.89
CA VAL A 327 -17.02 10.64 -37.35
C VAL A 327 -16.05 10.71 -38.53
N TYR A 328 -15.00 9.91 -38.56
CA TYR A 328 -14.03 9.85 -39.65
C TYR A 328 -14.65 9.34 -40.96
N PHE A 329 -15.57 8.37 -40.90
CA PHE A 329 -16.28 7.86 -42.09
C PHE A 329 -17.41 8.81 -42.56
N PHE A 330 -18.22 9.36 -41.65
CA PHE A 330 -19.37 10.20 -42.02
C PHE A 330 -19.03 11.68 -42.28
N LYS A 331 -17.96 12.22 -41.69
CA LYS A 331 -17.50 13.61 -41.88
C LYS A 331 -15.98 13.70 -42.09
N PRO A 332 -15.42 13.03 -43.13
CA PRO A 332 -13.99 13.06 -43.41
C PRO A 332 -13.51 14.48 -43.73
N ARG A 333 -12.51 14.97 -42.98
CA ARG A 333 -11.78 16.21 -43.30
C ARG A 333 -10.42 15.86 -43.91
N ARG A 334 -10.02 16.59 -44.95
CA ARG A 334 -8.65 16.49 -45.51
C ARG A 334 -7.65 17.08 -44.52
N LEU A 335 -6.50 16.41 -44.35
CA LEU A 335 -5.45 16.88 -43.44
C LEU A 335 -4.75 18.10 -44.05
N GLY A 336 -4.67 19.20 -43.30
CA GLY A 336 -4.06 20.45 -43.79
C GLY A 336 -4.92 21.24 -44.79
N ASP A 337 -6.23 20.98 -44.85
CA ASP A 337 -7.15 21.68 -45.75
C ASP A 337 -7.18 23.20 -45.48
N PRO A 338 -6.80 24.04 -46.46
CA PRO A 338 -6.65 25.48 -46.25
C PRO A 338 -7.99 26.21 -46.06
N THR A 339 -9.14 25.60 -46.42
CA THR A 339 -10.46 26.23 -46.24
C THR A 339 -10.82 26.44 -44.77
N PHE A 340 -10.22 25.68 -43.85
CA PHE A 340 -10.46 25.79 -42.42
C PHE A 340 -9.60 26.86 -41.71
N LEU A 341 -8.59 27.43 -42.40
CA LEU A 341 -7.75 28.51 -41.88
C LEU A 341 -8.60 29.76 -41.63
N SER A 342 -8.41 30.43 -40.49
CA SER A 342 -9.31 31.50 -40.03
C SER A 342 -9.40 32.69 -41.00
N TRP A 343 -8.30 33.05 -41.66
CA TRP A 343 -8.24 34.13 -42.66
C TRP A 343 -8.81 33.75 -44.03
N ASN A 344 -9.09 32.47 -44.28
CA ASN A 344 -9.76 31.99 -45.49
C ASN A 344 -11.28 31.84 -45.30
N ARG A 345 -11.79 32.13 -44.10
CA ARG A 345 -13.23 32.15 -43.80
C ARG A 345 -13.79 33.55 -43.96
N GLY A 346 -14.95 33.67 -44.60
CA GLY A 346 -15.64 34.95 -44.73
C GLY A 346 -16.17 35.46 -43.39
N PRO A 347 -16.32 36.78 -43.21
CA PRO A 347 -16.90 37.35 -42.00
C PRO A 347 -18.36 36.90 -41.84
N GLY A 348 -18.59 35.94 -40.94
CA GLY A 348 -19.91 35.37 -40.62
C GLY A 348 -19.98 33.83 -40.64
N SER A 349 -19.02 33.11 -41.22
CA SER A 349 -19.03 31.64 -41.23
C SER A 349 -18.39 31.04 -39.97
N HIS A 350 -19.23 30.70 -38.98
CA HIS A 350 -18.84 29.98 -37.76
C HIS A 350 -18.66 28.48 -37.99
#